data_AF-A0A2M7PG45-F1
#
_entry.id   AF-A0A2M7PG45-F1
#
_cell.length_a   1.000
_cell.length_b   1.000
_cell.length_c   1.000
_cell.angle_alpha   90.00
_cell.angle_beta   90.00
_cell.angle_gamma   90.00
#
_symmetry.space_group_name_H-M   'P 1'
#
loop_
_entity.id
_entity.type
_entity.pdbx_description
1 polymer ?
#
loop_
_entity_poly.entity_id
_entity_poly.type
_entity_poly.pdbx_seq_one_letter_code
_entity_poly.pdbx_strand_id
1 'polypeptide(L)' 'MENLWLQSALWVGLALVAALISIRISISVALIEICVGAFAGNLLGVTTTEWLNYLAG' A
#
# COMPACT_ATOMS: atom_id res chain seq x y z
N MET A 1 -3.83 18.15 -11.70
CA MET A 1 -4.06 18.23 -10.24
C MET A 1 -4.02 16.82 -9.72
N GLU A 2 -2.87 16.41 -9.22
CA GLU A 2 -2.71 15.12 -8.57
C GLU A 2 -3.50 15.17 -7.26
N ASN A 3 -4.53 14.32 -7.14
CA ASN A 3 -5.41 14.36 -5.98
C ASN A 3 -4.71 13.69 -4.80
N LEU A 4 -3.98 14.50 -4.02
CA LEU A 4 -3.28 14.04 -2.82
C LEU A 4 -4.19 13.19 -1.92
N TRP A 5 -5.42 13.65 -1.70
CA TRP A 5 -6.42 12.93 -0.91
C TRP A 5 -6.79 11.56 -1.50
N LEU A 6 -6.91 11.47 -2.82
CA LEU A 6 -7.21 10.20 -3.50
C LEU A 6 -6.02 9.23 -3.40
N GLN A 7 -4.80 9.73 -3.58
CA GLN A 7 -3.58 8.91 -3.47
C GLN A 7 -3.36 8.42 -2.04
N SER A 8 -3.52 9.30 -1.04
CA SER A 8 -3.45 8.90 0.36
C SER A 8 -4.54 7.87 0.70
N ALA A 9 -5.77 8.06 0.20
CA ALA A 9 -6.84 7.08 0.39
C ALA A 9 -6.52 5.72 -0.26
N LEU A 10 -5.90 5.70 -1.44
CA LEU A 10 -5.45 4.48 -2.10
C LEU A 10 -4.39 3.74 -1.28
N TRP A 11 -3.35 4.44 -0.82
CA TRP A 11 -2.28 3.83 0.00
C TRP A 11 -2.80 3.30 1.34
N VAL A 12 -3.63 4.07 2.04
CA VAL A 12 -4.28 3.61 3.28
C VAL A 12 -5.24 2.45 3.01
N GLY A 13 -5.97 2.48 1.89
CA GLY A 13 -6.84 1.38 1.46
C GLY A 13 -6.07 0.08 1.20
N LEU A 14 -4.90 0.16 0.56
CA LEU A 14 -4.02 -1.00 0.34
C LEU A 14 -3.48 -1.57 1.66
N ALA A 15 -3.08 -0.70 2.59
CA ALA A 15 -2.65 -1.13 3.94
C ALA A 15 -3.80 -1.80 4.71
N LEU A 16 -5.03 -1.27 4.61
CA LEU A 16 -6.20 -1.88 5.21
C LEU A 16 -6.50 -3.27 4.61
N VAL A 17 -6.40 -3.42 3.28
CA VAL A 17 -6.57 -4.72 2.62
C VAL A 17 -5.50 -5.70 3.08
N ALA A 18 -4.24 -5.27 3.18
CA ALA A 18 -3.15 -6.10 3.69
C ALA A 18 -3.41 -6.57 5.13
N ALA A 19 -3.87 -5.67 6.01
CA ALA A 19 -4.24 -6.01 7.38
C ALA A 19 -5.39 -7.03 7.42
N LEU A 20 -6.44 -6.86 6.62
CA LEU A 20 -7.55 -7.81 6.54
C LEU A 20 -7.09 -9.20 6.04
N ILE A 21 -6.23 -9.25 5.03
CA ILE A 21 -5.66 -10.50 4.51
C ILE A 21 -4.80 -11.18 5.58
N SER A 22 -3.96 -10.41 6.28
CA SER A 22 -3.07 -10.94 7.32
C SER A 22 -3.83 -11.66 8.45
N ILE A 23 -4.97 -11.09 8.88
CA ILE A 23 -5.84 -11.66 9.90
C ILE A 23 -6.42 -13.01 9.44
N ARG A 24 -6.75 -13.13 8.14
CA ARG A 24 -7.35 -14.35 7.58
C ARG A 24 -6.36 -15.49 7.41
N ILE A 25 -5.10 -15.19 7.12
CA ILE A 25 -4.07 -16.20 6.82
C ILE A 25 -3.13 -16.41 8.02
N SER A 26 -3.23 -15.59 9.07
CA SER A 26 -2.36 -15.66 10.27
C SER A 26 -0.87 -15.52 9.94
N ILE A 27 -0.56 -14.63 9.00
CA ILE A 27 0.80 -14.25 8.60
C ILE A 27 1.07 -12.82 9.10
N SER A 28 2.34 -12.48 9.34
CA SER A 28 2.75 -11.12 9.70
C SER A 28 2.19 -10.08 8.74
N VAL A 29 1.55 -9.04 9.29
CA VAL A 29 0.97 -7.91 8.56
C VAL A 29 2.03 -7.28 7.64
N ALA A 30 3.23 -7.03 8.16
CA ALA A 30 4.30 -6.39 7.41
C ALA A 30 4.72 -7.17 6.16
N LEU A 31 4.70 -8.51 6.22
CA LEU A 31 5.01 -9.34 5.04
C LEU A 31 3.91 -9.19 3.98
N ILE A 32 2.66 -9.21 4.41
CA ILE A 32 1.51 -9.03 3.51
C ILE A 32 1.51 -7.62 2.91
N GLU A 33 1.87 -6.58 3.66
CA GLU A 33 2.01 -5.21 3.15
C GLU A 33 3.05 -5.09 2.05
N ILE A 34 4.21 -5.76 2.19
CA ILE A 34 5.23 -5.81 1.13
C ILE A 34 4.67 -6.51 -0.12
N CYS A 35 3.97 -7.63 0.03
CA CYS A 35 3.36 -8.34 -1.09
C CYS A 35 2.28 -7.51 -1.80
N VAL A 36 1.39 -6.85 -1.05
CA VAL A 36 0.32 -6.00 -1.59
C VAL A 36 0.90 -4.76 -2.26
N GLY A 37 1.91 -4.12 -1.65
CA GLY A 37 2.64 -2.99 -2.23
C GLY A 37 3.34 -3.36 -3.53
N ALA A 38 4.04 -4.51 -3.56
CA ALA A 38 4.65 -5.03 -4.77
C ALA A 38 3.60 -5.33 -5.86
N PHE A 39 2.46 -5.91 -5.51
CA PHE A 39 1.35 -6.16 -6.44
C PHE A 39 0.78 -4.85 -7.00
N ALA A 40 0.52 -3.86 -6.15
CA ALA A 40 -0.01 -2.56 -6.55
C ALA A 40 0.96 -1.79 -7.47
N GLY A 41 2.25 -1.81 -7.17
CA GLY A 41 3.27 -1.16 -7.99
C GLY A 41 3.49 -1.85 -9.35
N ASN A 42 3.51 -3.19 -9.38
CA ASN A 42 3.83 -3.94 -10.61
C ASN A 42 2.62 -4.18 -11.53
N LEU A 43 1.42 -4.37 -10.97
CA LEU A 43 0.25 -4.80 -11.76
C LEU A 43 -0.82 -3.72 -11.90
N LEU A 44 -0.97 -2.86 -10.89
CA LEU A 44 -1.96 -1.77 -10.92
C LEU A 44 -1.36 -0.43 -11.36
N GLY A 45 -0.04 -0.37 -11.57
CA GLY A 45 0.66 0.85 -11.96
C GLY A 45 0.60 1.96 -10.92
N VAL A 46 0.44 1.62 -9.64
CA VAL A 46 0.42 2.60 -8.55
C VAL A 46 1.84 3.15 -8.37
N THR A 47 2.02 4.43 -8.68
CA THR A 47 3.30 5.12 -8.53
C THR A 47 3.51 5.59 -7.10
N THR A 48 4.78 5.64 -6.66
CA THR A 48 5.10 6.24 -5.37
C THR A 48 4.92 7.75 -5.43
N THR A 49 4.44 8.32 -4.33
CA THR A 49 4.26 9.76 -4.16
C THR A 49 5.43 10.35 -3.39
N GLU A 50 5.67 11.65 -3.51
CA GLU A 50 6.80 12.32 -2.82
C GLU A 50 6.78 12.10 -1.30
N TRP A 51 5.61 12.16 -0.68
CA TRP A 51 5.47 11.92 0.77
C TRP A 51 5.77 10.47 1.15
N LEU A 52 5.45 9.50 0.29
CA LEU A 52 5.71 8.09 0.55
C LEU A 52 7.21 7.80 0.41
N ASN A 53 7.86 8.40 -0.59
CA ASN A 53 9.31 8.36 -0.74
C ASN A 53 10.01 9.01 0.47
N TYR A 54 9.48 10.11 0.99
CA TYR A 54 9.98 10.73 2.22
C TYR A 54 9.85 9.82 3.45
N LEU A 55 8.76 9.06 3.58
CA LEU A 55 8.58 8.09 4.68
C LEU A 55 9.48 6.86 4.53
N ALA A 56 9.84 6.48 3.31
CA ALA A 56 10.70 5.33 3.03
C ALA A 56 12.17 5.57 3.39
N GLY A 57 12.62 6.84 3.42
CA GLY A 57 13.98 7.24 3.74
C GLY A 57 14.86 7.44 2.50
#